data_AF-A0A847QSS4-F1
#
_entry.id   AF-A0A847QSS4-F1
#
_cell.length_a   1.000
_cell.length_b   1.000
_cell.length_c   1.000
_cell.angle_alpha   90.00
_cell.angle_beta   90.00
_cell.angle_gamma   90.00
#
_symmetry.space_group_name_H-M   'P 1'
#
loop_
_entity.id
_entity.type
_entity.pdbx_description
1 polymer ?
#
loop_
_entity_poly.entity_id
_entity_poly.type
_entity_poly.pdbx_seq_one_letter_code
_entity_poly.pdbx_strand_id
1 'polypeptide(L)'
;MDVKIDSLIPFDLLRTDLEHVFSVVEKNGKVVLLKDNKPAYIVLKYDEKDIIADNVADKHANYTLQEAMKIVLSEVENKTMHASELADEIYKRRLYLQKNGKKAQYTQIRARCGHYPELFEALPGNYIKLKDGVE
;
A
#
# COMPACT_ATOMS: atom_id res chain seq x y z
N MET A 1 -17.07 2.36 -4.79
CA MET A 1 -16.79 3.80 -4.57
C MET A 1 -18.11 4.44 -4.20
N ASP A 2 -18.43 4.51 -2.91
CA ASP A 2 -19.66 5.19 -2.44
C ASP A 2 -19.43 6.70 -2.43
N VAL A 3 -20.07 7.41 -3.34
CA VAL A 3 -20.09 8.87 -3.39
C VAL A 3 -21.41 9.32 -2.79
N LYS A 4 -21.37 9.96 -1.62
CA LYS A 4 -22.56 10.59 -1.04
C LYS A 4 -22.99 11.73 -1.96
N ILE A 5 -24.28 11.82 -2.27
CA ILE A 5 -24.84 12.84 -3.16
C ILE A 5 -24.50 14.25 -2.65
N ASP A 6 -24.44 14.42 -1.32
CA ASP A 6 -24.08 15.67 -0.64
C ASP A 6 -22.63 16.13 -0.85
N SER A 7 -21.78 15.29 -1.47
CA SER A 7 -20.39 15.60 -1.83
C SER A 7 -20.24 16.05 -3.29
N LEU A 8 -21.33 16.21 -4.04
CA LEU A 8 -21.31 16.65 -5.44
C LEU A 8 -21.53 18.17 -5.51
N ILE A 9 -20.52 18.91 -5.96
CA ILE A 9 -20.56 20.37 -6.03
C ILE A 9 -20.35 20.84 -7.46
N PRO A 10 -21.23 21.67 -8.03
CA PRO A 10 -20.97 22.36 -9.31
C PRO A 10 -19.64 23.12 -9.31
N PHE A 11 -18.85 22.97 -10.37
CA PHE A 11 -17.54 23.61 -10.51
C PHE A 11 -17.62 25.14 -10.38
N ASP A 12 -18.73 25.74 -10.82
CA ASP A 12 -18.93 27.20 -10.77
C ASP A 12 -19.02 27.74 -9.34
N LEU A 13 -19.39 26.90 -8.35
CA LEU A 13 -19.39 27.31 -6.94
C LEU A 13 -18.00 27.67 -6.42
N LEU A 14 -16.92 27.14 -7.01
CA LEU A 14 -15.57 27.59 -6.68
C LEU A 14 -15.34 29.07 -7.00
N ARG A 15 -16.06 29.60 -7.99
CA ARG A 15 -15.95 31.00 -8.43
C ARG A 15 -16.87 31.91 -7.64
N THR A 16 -18.04 31.40 -7.23
CA THR A 16 -19.09 32.21 -6.60
C THR A 16 -19.07 32.14 -5.08
N ASP A 17 -18.76 30.97 -4.51
CA ASP A 17 -18.80 30.73 -3.05
C ASP A 17 -17.75 29.69 -2.65
N LEU A 18 -16.49 30.15 -2.61
CA LEU A 18 -15.34 29.34 -2.26
C LEU A 18 -15.42 28.80 -0.83
N GLU A 19 -15.92 29.60 0.12
CA GLU A 19 -16.01 29.24 1.53
C GLU A 19 -16.96 28.05 1.74
N HIS A 20 -18.11 28.07 1.05
CA HIS A 20 -19.05 26.95 1.10
C HIS A 20 -18.41 25.65 0.60
N VAL A 21 -17.65 25.69 -0.50
CA VAL A 21 -16.98 24.50 -1.04
C VAL A 21 -16.04 23.88 0.01
N PHE A 22 -15.22 24.70 0.66
CA PHE A 22 -14.31 24.20 1.69
C PHE A 22 -15.02 23.71 2.95
N SER A 23 -16.11 24.37 3.38
CA SER A 23 -16.91 23.88 4.50
C SER A 23 -17.50 22.48 4.24
N VAL A 24 -17.93 22.22 3.01
CA VAL A 24 -18.43 20.89 2.62
C VAL A 24 -17.29 19.87 2.56
N VAL A 25 -16.11 20.25 2.07
CA VAL A 25 -14.90 19.41 2.09
C VAL A 25 -14.51 19.07 3.53
N GLU A 26 -14.58 20.02 4.46
CA GLU A 26 -14.28 19.78 5.87
C GLU A 26 -15.27 18.83 6.54
N LYS A 27 -16.57 18.97 6.22
CA LYS A 27 -17.62 18.12 6.77
C LYS A 27 -17.58 16.69 6.22
N ASN A 28 -17.27 16.54 4.94
CA ASN A 28 -17.38 15.26 4.24
C ASN A 28 -16.03 14.57 3.98
N GLY A 29 -14.90 15.24 4.24
CA GLY A 29 -13.53 14.79 3.95
C GLY A 29 -13.16 14.82 2.47
N LYS A 30 -14.13 14.57 1.57
CA LYS A 30 -13.97 14.60 0.12
C LYS A 30 -15.20 15.17 -0.60
N VAL A 31 -14.94 15.85 -1.70
CA VAL A 31 -15.95 16.44 -2.59
C VAL A 31 -15.57 16.17 -4.04
N VAL A 32 -16.56 15.92 -4.89
CA VAL A 32 -16.41 15.77 -6.33
C VAL A 32 -17.00 17.01 -7.00
N LEU A 33 -16.20 17.67 -7.83
CA LEU A 33 -16.62 18.84 -8.59
C LEU A 33 -17.19 18.43 -9.93
N LEU A 34 -18.38 18.92 -10.22
CA LEU A 34 -19.12 18.65 -11.44
C LEU A 34 -18.97 19.80 -12.44
N LYS A 35 -18.43 19.50 -13.63
CA LYS A 35 -18.43 20.42 -14.77
C LYS A 35 -19.30 19.82 -15.86
N ASP A 36 -20.28 20.58 -16.37
CA ASP A 36 -21.25 20.09 -17.35
C ASP A 36 -22.01 18.82 -16.89
N ASN A 37 -22.39 18.78 -15.60
CA ASN A 37 -23.02 17.63 -14.92
C ASN A 37 -22.19 16.33 -14.95
N LYS A 38 -20.88 16.42 -15.19
CA LYS A 38 -19.95 15.30 -15.15
C LYS A 38 -18.86 15.53 -14.11
N PRO A 39 -18.41 14.48 -13.40
CA PRO A 39 -17.29 14.60 -12.49
C PRO A 39 -16.03 15.01 -13.25
N ALA A 40 -15.46 16.15 -12.87
CA ALA A 40 -14.27 16.71 -13.52
C ALA A 40 -13.08 16.76 -12.56
N TYR A 41 -13.31 17.01 -11.27
CA TYR A 41 -12.26 17.10 -10.26
C TYR A 41 -12.70 16.50 -8.93
N ILE A 42 -11.75 16.20 -8.07
CA ILE A 42 -11.98 15.79 -6.68
C ILE A 42 -11.17 16.73 -5.79
N VAL A 43 -11.80 17.24 -4.74
CA VAL A 43 -11.16 18.04 -3.68
C VAL A 43 -11.18 17.21 -2.41
N LEU A 44 -10.02 17.05 -1.80
CA LEU A 44 -9.80 16.25 -0.60
C LEU A 44 -9.26 17.16 0.49
N LYS A 45 -9.76 17.00 1.71
CA LYS A 45 -9.10 17.59 2.87
C LYS A 45 -7.82 16.81 3.12
N TYR A 46 -6.69 17.51 3.17
CA TYR A 46 -5.43 16.90 3.55
C TYR A 46 -5.39 16.74 5.08
N ASP A 47 -5.31 15.51 5.57
CA ASP A 47 -5.05 15.18 6.97
C ASP A 47 -3.86 14.22 7.04
N GLU A 48 -2.82 14.58 7.79
CA GLU A 48 -1.64 13.74 7.99
C GLU A 48 -1.97 12.38 8.63
N LYS A 49 -3.09 12.28 9.36
CA LYS A 49 -3.57 11.04 9.97
C LYS A 49 -4.29 10.14 8.97
N ASP A 50 -5.02 10.72 8.02
CA ASP A 50 -5.64 9.97 6.91
C ASP A 50 -4.59 9.44 5.95
N ILE A 51 -3.43 10.10 5.82
CA ILE A 51 -2.28 9.52 5.11
C ILE A 51 -1.85 8.23 5.78
N ILE A 52 -1.82 8.14 7.12
CA ILE A 52 -1.45 6.89 7.80
C ILE A 52 -2.52 5.81 7.57
N ALA A 53 -3.80 6.18 7.60
CA ALA A 53 -4.93 5.25 7.41
C ALA A 53 -5.09 4.78 5.95
N ASP A 54 -5.00 5.69 4.97
CA ASP A 54 -5.00 5.39 3.54
C ASP A 54 -3.68 4.74 3.10
N ASN A 55 -2.55 4.96 3.80
CA ASN A 55 -1.33 4.15 3.59
C ASN A 55 -1.48 2.71 4.11
N VAL A 56 -2.49 2.36 4.90
CA VAL A 56 -2.80 0.95 5.19
C VAL A 56 -3.61 0.32 4.05
N ALA A 57 -4.45 1.10 3.36
CA ALA A 57 -5.35 0.61 2.31
C ALA A 57 -4.74 0.67 0.88
N ASP A 58 -3.92 1.68 0.58
CA ASP A 58 -3.29 1.91 -0.75
C ASP A 58 -1.77 1.76 -0.72
N LYS A 59 -1.26 0.86 0.13
CA LYS A 59 0.13 0.37 0.06
C LYS A 59 0.31 -0.62 -1.10
N HIS A 60 -0.01 -0.19 -2.32
CA HIS A 60 0.73 -0.66 -3.50
C HIS A 60 2.11 0.03 -3.56
N ALA A 61 2.77 0.18 -2.39
CA ALA A 61 4.19 0.41 -2.36
C ALA A 61 4.81 -0.82 -3.05
N ASN A 62 5.42 -0.60 -4.21
CA ASN A 62 6.32 -1.59 -4.81
C ASN A 62 7.51 -1.72 -3.86
N TYR A 63 7.31 -2.43 -2.74
CA TYR A 63 8.36 -2.77 -1.81
C TYR A 63 9.44 -3.50 -2.57
N THR A 64 10.69 -3.27 -2.22
CA THR A 64 11.76 -4.13 -2.70
C THR A 64 11.53 -5.57 -2.22
N LEU A 65 12.09 -6.55 -2.93
CA LEU A 65 11.88 -7.96 -2.58
C LEU A 65 12.24 -8.25 -1.11
N GLN A 66 13.33 -7.67 -0.59
CA GLN A 66 13.71 -7.84 0.81
C GLN A 66 12.74 -7.20 1.80
N GLU A 67 12.17 -6.02 1.50
CA GLU A 67 11.18 -5.38 2.36
C GLU A 67 9.89 -6.20 2.41
N ALA A 68 9.43 -6.69 1.26
CA ALA A 68 8.27 -7.57 1.18
C ALA A 68 8.49 -8.88 1.96
N MET A 69 9.70 -9.45 1.89
CA MET A 69 10.08 -10.61 2.72
C MET A 69 10.03 -10.30 4.21
N LYS A 70 10.54 -9.12 4.63
CA LYS A 70 10.53 -8.69 6.04
C LYS A 70 9.10 -8.59 6.58
N ILE A 71 8.20 -7.95 5.82
CA ILE A 71 6.78 -7.80 6.19
C ILE A 71 6.15 -9.18 6.39
N VAL A 72 6.21 -10.05 5.39
CA VAL A 72 5.56 -11.37 5.45
C VAL A 72 6.13 -12.21 6.60
N LEU A 73 7.45 -12.24 6.76
CA LEU A 73 8.06 -13.02 7.85
C LEU A 73 7.74 -12.42 9.24
N SER A 74 7.64 -11.10 9.36
CA SER A 74 7.34 -10.45 10.65
C SER A 74 5.93 -10.77 11.18
N GLU A 75 5.00 -11.11 10.30
CA GLU A 75 3.61 -11.43 10.65
C GLU A 75 3.37 -12.91 10.96
N VAL A 76 4.34 -13.78 10.67
CA VAL A 76 4.23 -15.23 10.90
C VAL A 76 4.76 -15.56 12.30
N GLU A 77 4.03 -16.39 13.06
CA GLU A 77 4.33 -16.72 14.47
C GLU A 77 5.80 -17.12 14.72
N ASN A 78 6.41 -17.90 13.82
CA ASN A 78 7.78 -18.38 13.97
C ASN A 78 8.82 -17.55 13.20
N LYS A 79 8.41 -16.43 12.60
CA LYS A 79 9.23 -15.61 11.71
C LYS A 79 9.94 -16.40 10.62
N THR A 80 9.39 -17.54 10.25
CA THR A 80 10.01 -18.55 9.40
C THR A 80 8.98 -19.06 8.40
N MET A 81 9.35 -19.14 7.13
CA MET A 81 8.47 -19.60 6.05
C MET A 81 9.27 -20.28 4.95
N HIS A 82 8.68 -21.26 4.25
CA HIS A 82 9.34 -21.88 3.10
C HIS A 82 9.49 -20.87 1.95
N ALA A 83 10.61 -20.87 1.23
CA ALA A 83 10.93 -19.85 0.23
C ALA A 83 9.89 -19.76 -0.90
N SER A 84 9.26 -20.88 -1.29
CA SER A 84 8.19 -20.87 -2.28
C SER A 84 6.90 -20.24 -1.76
N GLU A 85 6.52 -20.57 -0.51
CA GLU A 85 5.33 -20.04 0.17
C GLU A 85 5.50 -18.55 0.43
N LEU A 86 6.69 -18.12 0.84
CA LEU A 86 7.04 -16.72 1.01
C LEU A 86 6.87 -15.95 -0.29
N ALA A 87 7.33 -16.51 -1.42
CA ALA A 87 7.12 -15.89 -2.72
C ALA A 87 5.62 -15.84 -3.11
N ASP A 88 4.85 -16.88 -2.79
CA ASP A 88 3.40 -16.92 -3.04
C ASP A 88 2.67 -15.87 -2.22
N GLU A 89 3.01 -15.72 -0.95
CA GLU A 89 2.37 -14.77 -0.04
C GLU A 89 2.69 -13.32 -0.43
N ILE A 90 3.95 -13.03 -0.77
CA ILE A 90 4.37 -11.73 -1.33
C ILE A 90 3.55 -11.39 -2.59
N TYR A 91 3.34 -12.36 -3.47
CA TYR A 91 2.61 -12.16 -4.72
C TYR A 91 1.10 -12.00 -4.51
N LYS A 92 0.50 -12.84 -3.67
CA LYS A 92 -0.93 -12.76 -3.31
C LYS A 92 -1.28 -11.39 -2.73
N ARG A 93 -0.42 -10.87 -1.85
CA ARG A 93 -0.58 -9.56 -1.22
C ARG A 93 -0.10 -8.39 -2.09
N ARG A 94 0.45 -8.68 -3.27
CA ARG A 94 1.03 -7.70 -4.20
C ARG A 94 2.05 -6.76 -3.55
N LEU A 95 2.80 -7.26 -2.54
CA LEU A 95 3.83 -6.49 -1.85
C LEU A 95 5.03 -6.24 -2.76
N TYR A 96 5.35 -7.19 -3.63
CA TYR A 96 6.36 -7.04 -4.67
C TYR A 96 5.95 -7.78 -5.93
N LEU A 97 6.17 -7.13 -7.08
CA LEU A 97 6.00 -7.71 -8.41
C LEU A 97 7.29 -7.51 -9.20
N GLN A 98 7.66 -8.51 -10.00
CA GLN A 98 8.73 -8.33 -10.98
C GLN A 98 8.31 -7.30 -12.04
N LYS A 99 9.27 -6.78 -12.82
CA LYS A 99 9.00 -5.83 -13.92
C LYS A 99 7.98 -6.34 -14.95
N ASN A 100 7.87 -7.66 -15.09
CA ASN A 100 6.92 -8.35 -15.97
C ASN A 100 5.57 -8.67 -15.29
N GLY A 101 5.35 -8.20 -14.06
CA GLY A 101 4.15 -8.48 -13.25
C GLY A 101 4.07 -9.88 -12.63
N LYS A 102 5.12 -10.70 -12.74
CA LYS A 102 5.14 -12.07 -12.21
C LYS A 102 5.67 -12.15 -10.78
N LYS A 103 5.37 -13.28 -10.12
CA LYS A 103 5.89 -13.69 -8.82
C LYS A 103 7.42 -13.81 -8.84
N ALA A 104 8.06 -13.47 -7.72
CA ALA A 104 9.48 -13.74 -7.51
C ALA A 104 9.78 -15.24 -7.46
N GLN A 105 10.90 -15.67 -8.03
CA GLN A 105 11.31 -17.08 -7.95
C GLN A 105 11.91 -17.39 -6.57
N TYR A 106 11.74 -18.62 -6.07
CA TYR A 106 12.31 -19.02 -4.78
C TYR A 106 13.85 -18.87 -4.75
N THR A 107 14.51 -19.02 -5.91
CA THR A 107 15.96 -18.77 -6.06
C THR A 107 16.31 -17.31 -5.80
N GLN A 108 15.45 -16.36 -6.18
CA GLN A 108 15.64 -14.93 -5.91
C GLN A 108 15.44 -14.61 -4.43
N ILE A 109 14.44 -15.24 -3.78
CA ILE A 109 14.24 -15.14 -2.32
C ILE A 109 15.51 -15.61 -1.60
N ARG A 110 16.05 -16.76 -1.99
CA ARG A 110 17.26 -17.33 -1.38
C ARG A 110 18.51 -16.49 -1.64
N ALA A 111 18.65 -15.91 -2.83
CA ALA A 111 19.73 -14.99 -3.14
C ALA A 111 19.71 -13.75 -2.22
N ARG A 112 18.53 -13.27 -1.81
CA ARG A 112 18.42 -12.16 -0.85
C ARG A 112 18.97 -12.52 0.53
N CYS A 113 18.84 -13.75 0.98
CA CYS A 113 19.44 -14.20 2.25
C CYS A 113 20.97 -14.14 2.23
N GLY A 114 21.60 -14.36 1.08
CA GLY A 114 23.05 -14.19 0.92
C GLY A 114 23.49 -12.72 0.87
N HIS A 115 22.65 -11.83 0.31
CA HIS A 115 22.92 -10.39 0.26
C HIS A 115 22.62 -9.66 1.56
N TYR A 116 21.69 -10.16 2.37
CA TYR A 116 21.27 -9.56 3.63
C TYR A 116 21.33 -10.58 4.78
N PRO A 117 22.52 -11.09 5.13
CA PRO A 117 22.70 -12.12 6.17
C PRO A 117 22.40 -11.61 7.60
N GLU A 118 22.37 -10.29 7.75
CA GLU A 118 21.96 -9.59 8.98
C GLU A 118 20.44 -9.61 9.20
N LEU A 119 19.65 -9.62 8.13
CA LEU A 119 18.19 -9.57 8.16
C LEU A 119 17.57 -10.96 8.03
N PHE A 120 18.15 -11.84 7.21
CA PHE A 120 17.58 -13.15 6.93
C PHE A 120 18.58 -14.27 7.18
N GLU A 121 18.03 -15.41 7.59
CA GLU A 121 18.75 -16.66 7.76
C GLU A 121 18.14 -17.73 6.85
N ALA A 122 18.97 -18.40 6.06
CA ALA A 122 18.54 -19.52 5.22
C ALA A 122 18.77 -20.84 5.97
N LEU A 123 17.67 -21.52 6.29
CA LEU A 123 17.67 -22.80 6.99
C LEU A 123 17.65 -23.99 5.99
N PRO A 124 18.03 -25.20 6.45
CA PRO A 124 17.89 -26.42 5.65
C PRO A 124 16.46 -26.62 5.16
N GLY A 125 16.28 -27.23 3.99
CA GLY A 125 14.94 -27.45 3.41
C GLY A 125 14.29 -26.21 2.76
N ASN A 126 15.08 -25.20 2.38
CA ASN A 126 14.61 -23.95 1.75
C ASN A 126 13.69 -23.09 2.64
N TYR A 127 13.85 -23.18 3.96
CA TYR A 127 13.17 -22.27 4.89
C TYR A 127 13.96 -20.97 5.05
N ILE A 128 13.25 -19.84 5.09
CA ILE A 128 13.81 -18.54 5.36
C ILE A 128 13.28 -18.07 6.70
N LYS A 129 14.18 -17.64 7.59
CA LYS A 129 13.87 -17.05 8.88
C LYS A 129 14.29 -15.59 8.90
N LEU A 130 13.44 -14.72 9.45
CA LEU A 130 13.77 -13.34 9.73
C LEU A 130 14.57 -13.29 11.03
N LYS A 131 15.75 -12.69 10.98
CA LYS A 131 16.50 -12.34 12.18
C LYS A 131 15.90 -11.06 12.74
N ASP A 132 15.62 -11.04 14.03
CA ASP A 132 15.38 -9.79 14.76
C ASP A 132 16.71 -9.04 14.86
N GLY A 133 17.05 -8.34 13.78
CA GLY A 133 17.93 -7.19 13.87
C GLY A 133 17.18 -6.13 14.65
N VAL A 134 17.60 -5.98 15.91
CA VAL A 134 17.20 -4.98 16.92
C VAL A 134 16.85 -3.64 16.29
N GLU A 135 15.78 -3.02 16.81
CA GLU A 135 15.34 -1.63 16.58
C GLU A 135 16.47 -0.61 16.37
#